data_AF-A0A146F709-F1
#
_entry.id   AF-A0A146F709-F1
#
_cell.length_a   1.000
_cell.length_b   1.000
_cell.length_c   1.000
_cell.angle_alpha   90.00
_cell.angle_beta   90.00
_cell.angle_gamma   90.00
#
_symmetry.space_group_name_H-M   'P 1'
#
loop_
_entity.id
_entity.type
_entity.pdbx_description
1 polymer ?
#
loop_
_entity_poly.entity_id
_entity_poly.type
_entity_poly.pdbx_seq_one_letter_code
_entity_poly.pdbx_strand_id
1 'polypeptide(L)'
;MTLTSPTRQIYTTSDRITDFLHHIITQDAPTTILLICSTKEQFLEQLLLASSSGSEEHHHQHNHILTKNTIGVLSKSSSIKLVYCHTLEHLRAYLSVIRSPEDGVGLQRELLTTTAEEKERQTKQPPPPSLPLMAILNPLALHVPTSEFSAQGLSRTFAAVVEVADRGGMDLVLCECRDVGDSMGSGGGNGMGEVSWHTQVPLLNSSVRVGEERTSYRGGGVPVKRVVQRWFEFNDNEASITDTTIIDV
;
A
#
# COMPACT_ATOMS: atom_id res chain seq x y z
N MET A 1 -8.14 -23.29 -16.82
CA MET A 1 -7.13 -22.42 -16.18
C MET A 1 -7.89 -21.24 -15.59
N THR A 2 -8.02 -21.19 -14.27
CA THR A 2 -8.55 -20.00 -13.58
C THR A 2 -7.44 -18.96 -13.58
N LEU A 3 -7.58 -17.89 -14.36
CA LEU A 3 -6.69 -16.73 -14.20
C LEU A 3 -6.88 -16.18 -12.79
N THR A 4 -5.78 -15.97 -12.08
CA THR A 4 -5.77 -15.22 -10.83
C THR A 4 -6.26 -13.81 -11.14
N SER A 5 -7.35 -13.39 -10.51
CA SER A 5 -7.87 -12.02 -10.64
C SER A 5 -6.99 -11.07 -9.83
N PRO A 6 -6.63 -9.90 -10.37
CA PRO A 6 -5.87 -8.89 -9.63
C PRO A 6 -6.57 -8.50 -8.33
N THR A 7 -5.81 -8.48 -7.24
CA THR A 7 -6.28 -8.08 -5.92
C THR A 7 -6.03 -6.58 -5.67
N ARG A 8 -6.88 -5.96 -4.85
CA ARG A 8 -6.81 -4.52 -4.52
C ARG A 8 -6.99 -4.35 -3.03
N GLN A 9 -5.88 -4.28 -2.29
CA GLN A 9 -5.90 -4.36 -0.84
C GLN A 9 -5.32 -3.13 -0.17
N ILE A 10 -5.77 -2.85 1.04
CA ILE A 10 -5.13 -1.94 1.97
C ILE A 10 -4.46 -2.74 3.06
N TYR A 11 -3.16 -2.52 3.22
CA TYR A 11 -2.36 -3.04 4.31
C TYR A 11 -2.63 -2.21 5.57
N THR A 12 -3.40 -2.80 6.48
CA THR A 12 -3.78 -2.21 7.78
C THR A 12 -3.15 -2.92 8.97
N THR A 13 -2.42 -4.02 8.75
CA THR A 13 -1.86 -4.87 9.81
C THR A 13 -0.85 -4.17 10.70
N SER A 14 -0.14 -3.17 10.15
CA SER A 14 0.74 -2.31 10.91
C SER A 14 0.75 -0.91 10.32
N ASP A 15 0.93 0.07 11.20
CA ASP A 15 1.05 1.47 10.86
C ASP A 15 2.52 1.92 10.68
N ARG A 16 3.47 0.96 10.76
CA ARG A 16 4.90 1.21 10.62
C ARG A 16 5.39 0.95 9.19
N ILE A 17 6.25 1.84 8.74
CA ILE A 17 6.92 1.75 7.44
C ILE A 17 7.75 0.46 7.28
N THR A 18 8.42 0.01 8.34
CA THR A 18 9.27 -1.19 8.34
C THR A 18 8.47 -2.46 8.09
N ASP A 19 7.27 -2.53 8.65
CA ASP A 19 6.42 -3.72 8.56
C ASP A 19 5.79 -3.83 7.17
N PHE A 20 5.42 -2.69 6.59
CA PHE A 20 4.98 -2.64 5.20
C PHE A 20 6.09 -3.03 4.22
N LEU A 21 7.30 -2.53 4.40
CA LEU A 21 8.46 -2.93 3.57
C LEU A 21 8.76 -4.43 3.73
N HIS A 22 8.67 -4.97 4.95
CA HIS A 22 8.80 -6.40 5.21
C HIS A 22 7.73 -7.20 4.45
N HIS A 23 6.47 -6.75 4.50
CA HIS A 23 5.36 -7.38 3.78
C HIS A 23 5.63 -7.45 2.27
N ILE A 24 6.05 -6.33 1.66
CA ILE A 24 6.38 -6.27 0.22
C ILE A 24 7.52 -7.22 -0.15
N ILE A 25 8.60 -7.25 0.64
CA ILE A 25 9.78 -8.10 0.35
C ILE A 25 9.43 -9.59 0.53
N THR A 26 8.51 -9.91 1.44
CA THR A 26 8.10 -11.29 1.70
C THR A 26 7.14 -11.80 0.62
N GLN A 27 6.35 -10.91 0.01
CA GLN A 27 5.43 -11.24 -1.08
C GLN A 27 6.17 -11.82 -2.29
N ASP A 28 5.61 -12.86 -2.89
CA ASP A 28 6.23 -13.58 -4.00
C ASP A 28 5.73 -13.04 -5.34
N ALA A 29 6.07 -11.78 -5.64
CA ALA A 29 5.73 -11.13 -6.90
C ALA A 29 6.93 -11.16 -7.88
N PRO A 30 6.72 -11.41 -9.18
CA PRO A 30 7.80 -11.47 -10.18
C PRO A 30 8.49 -10.11 -10.37
N THR A 31 7.71 -9.03 -10.32
CA THR A 31 8.20 -7.65 -10.33
C THR A 31 7.34 -6.80 -9.41
N THR A 32 7.95 -5.84 -8.73
CA THR A 32 7.24 -4.92 -7.82
C THR A 32 7.56 -3.48 -8.18
N ILE A 33 6.55 -2.63 -8.30
CA ILE A 33 6.69 -1.18 -8.38
C ILE A 33 6.26 -0.62 -7.03
N LEU A 34 7.18 -0.02 -6.28
CA LEU A 34 6.90 0.63 -5.01
C LEU A 34 6.97 2.15 -5.18
N LEU A 35 5.79 2.78 -5.13
CA LEU A 35 5.57 4.22 -5.15
C LEU A 35 5.58 4.74 -3.71
N ILE A 36 6.50 5.65 -3.42
CA ILE A 36 6.65 6.31 -2.12
C ILE A 36 6.13 7.74 -2.26
N CYS A 37 5.02 8.05 -1.60
CA CYS A 37 4.36 9.35 -1.65
C CYS A 37 5.03 10.37 -0.71
N SER A 38 6.34 10.55 -0.86
CA SER A 38 7.20 11.45 -0.07
C SER A 38 8.47 11.79 -0.87
N THR A 39 9.31 12.69 -0.36
CA THR A 39 10.68 12.85 -0.88
C THR A 39 11.57 11.69 -0.41
N LYS A 40 12.70 11.50 -1.10
CA LYS A 40 13.69 10.50 -0.69
C LYS A 40 14.23 10.80 0.69
N GLU A 41 14.53 12.06 0.97
CA GLU A 41 15.13 12.52 2.21
C GLU A 41 14.19 12.27 3.39
N GLN A 42 12.92 12.67 3.26
CA GLN A 42 11.88 12.46 4.27
C GLN A 42 11.63 10.98 4.52
N PHE A 43 11.54 10.17 3.47
CA PHE A 43 11.37 8.72 3.60
C PHE A 43 12.54 8.06 4.36
N LEU A 44 13.78 8.43 4.03
CA LEU A 44 14.96 7.87 4.69
C LEU A 44 15.06 8.30 6.16
N GLU A 45 14.71 9.55 6.46
CA GLU A 45 14.63 10.05 7.83
C GLU A 45 13.57 9.27 8.64
N GLN A 46 12.37 9.12 8.11
CA GLN A 46 11.31 8.33 8.74
C GLN A 46 11.72 6.87 8.95
N LEU A 47 12.39 6.27 7.97
CA LEU A 47 12.90 4.90 8.07
C LEU A 47 13.97 4.78 9.17
N LEU A 48 14.86 5.75 9.30
CA LEU A 48 15.90 5.78 10.34
C LEU A 48 15.27 5.92 11.74
N LEU A 49 14.30 6.82 11.89
CA LEU A 49 13.55 7.02 13.13
C LEU A 49 12.74 5.76 13.50
N ALA A 50 12.09 5.13 12.53
CA ALA A 50 11.36 3.88 12.72
C ALA A 50 12.30 2.71 13.10
N SER A 51 13.55 2.74 12.64
CA SER A 51 14.56 1.73 12.99
C SER A 51 15.14 1.94 14.40
N SER A 52 15.21 3.19 14.86
CA SER A 52 15.83 3.55 16.14
C SER A 52 14.87 3.53 17.34
N SER A 53 13.57 3.68 17.09
CA SER A 53 12.51 3.77 18.13
C SER A 53 12.06 2.43 18.74
N GLY A 54 12.79 1.32 18.50
CA GLY A 54 12.44 0.01 19.01
C GLY A 54 13.15 -0.35 20.32
N SER A 55 12.58 0.04 21.47
CA SER A 55 12.96 -0.52 22.78
C SER A 55 12.05 -1.69 23.15
N GLU A 56 12.68 -2.82 23.46
CA GLU A 56 12.23 -4.00 24.24
C GLU A 56 11.15 -4.95 23.65
N GLU A 57 11.64 -6.16 23.34
CA GLU A 57 11.04 -7.49 23.55
C GLU A 57 10.26 -8.23 22.42
N HIS A 58 9.60 -7.59 21.44
CA HIS A 58 8.92 -8.34 20.35
C HIS A 58 9.31 -7.99 18.90
N HIS A 59 10.14 -6.96 18.70
CA HIS A 59 10.39 -6.38 17.36
C HIS A 59 11.71 -6.79 16.69
N HIS A 60 12.53 -7.64 17.32
CA HIS A 60 13.84 -8.00 16.78
C HIS A 60 13.80 -8.88 15.53
N GLN A 61 12.67 -9.49 15.17
CA GLN A 61 12.60 -10.38 14.00
C GLN A 61 12.39 -9.61 12.68
N HIS A 62 11.50 -8.61 12.64
CA HIS A 62 11.11 -7.92 11.41
C HIS A 62 12.17 -6.93 10.90
N ASN A 63 12.78 -6.16 11.80
CA ASN A 63 13.92 -5.27 11.45
C ASN A 63 15.15 -6.06 10.98
N HIS A 64 15.27 -7.30 11.44
CA HIS A 64 16.40 -8.14 11.07
C HIS A 64 16.36 -8.53 9.60
N ILE A 65 15.19 -8.64 8.93
CA ILE A 65 15.17 -9.01 7.50
C ILE A 65 15.63 -7.87 6.59
N LEU A 66 15.21 -6.63 6.89
CA LEU A 66 15.57 -5.44 6.12
C LEU A 66 17.07 -5.15 6.21
N THR A 67 17.69 -5.57 7.31
CA THR A 67 19.13 -5.41 7.58
C THR A 67 19.94 -6.69 7.35
N LYS A 68 19.30 -7.85 7.19
CA LYS A 68 19.94 -9.12 6.79
C LYS A 68 20.19 -9.08 5.30
N ASN A 69 21.46 -8.88 4.97
CA ASN A 69 21.96 -8.96 3.60
C ASN A 69 22.04 -10.41 3.08
N THR A 70 20.92 -11.13 3.08
CA THR A 70 20.86 -12.48 2.51
C THR A 70 20.65 -12.40 1.01
N ILE A 71 21.26 -13.33 0.26
CA ILE A 71 21.11 -13.40 -1.21
C ILE A 71 19.63 -13.45 -1.63
N GLY A 72 18.78 -14.14 -0.86
CA GLY A 72 17.35 -14.20 -1.13
C GLY A 72 16.66 -12.84 -1.00
N VAL A 73 16.95 -12.09 0.07
CA VAL A 73 16.41 -10.72 0.28
C VAL A 73 16.96 -9.76 -0.77
N LEU A 74 18.24 -9.86 -1.13
CA LEU A 74 18.85 -9.05 -2.20
C LEU A 74 18.24 -9.35 -3.57
N SER A 75 18.06 -10.62 -3.91
CA SER A 75 17.42 -11.05 -5.16
C SER A 75 16.00 -10.52 -5.25
N LYS A 76 15.20 -10.64 -4.17
CA LYS A 76 13.85 -10.08 -4.12
C LYS A 76 13.83 -8.55 -4.13
N SER A 77 14.79 -7.90 -3.45
CA SER A 77 14.90 -6.43 -3.46
C SER A 77 15.28 -5.91 -4.84
N SER A 78 16.05 -6.68 -5.63
CA SER A 78 16.46 -6.29 -6.98
C SER A 78 15.31 -6.26 -8.00
N SER A 79 14.20 -6.95 -7.72
CA SER A 79 12.98 -6.89 -8.55
C SER A 79 12.02 -5.77 -8.13
N ILE A 80 12.37 -4.98 -7.10
CA ILE A 80 11.58 -3.83 -6.63
C ILE A 80 12.08 -2.54 -7.30
N LYS A 81 11.24 -1.96 -8.15
CA LYS A 81 11.43 -0.62 -8.71
C LYS A 81 10.87 0.43 -7.74
N LEU A 82 11.76 1.20 -7.14
CA LEU A 82 11.42 2.30 -6.23
C LEU A 82 11.20 3.61 -6.98
N VAL A 83 10.16 4.35 -6.61
CA VAL A 83 9.79 5.64 -7.22
C VAL A 83 9.32 6.58 -6.12
N TYR A 84 9.87 7.79 -6.07
CA TYR A 84 9.46 8.82 -5.12
C TYR A 84 8.54 9.82 -5.82
N CYS A 85 7.36 10.04 -5.25
CA CYS A 85 6.35 10.97 -5.72
C CYS A 85 6.09 12.00 -4.62
N HIS A 86 6.64 13.19 -4.75
CA HIS A 86 6.54 14.23 -3.71
C HIS A 86 5.36 15.20 -3.91
N THR A 87 4.62 15.09 -5.02
CA THR A 87 3.34 15.80 -5.24
C THR A 87 2.31 14.90 -5.93
N LEU A 88 1.05 15.31 -5.91
CA LEU A 88 -0.03 14.65 -6.65
C LEU A 88 0.23 14.63 -8.15
N GLU A 89 0.82 15.70 -8.70
CA GLU A 89 1.18 15.79 -10.12
C GLU A 89 2.27 14.78 -10.48
N HIS A 90 3.29 14.61 -9.63
CA HIS A 90 4.32 13.58 -9.84
C HIS A 90 3.72 12.18 -9.85
N LEU A 91 2.87 11.87 -8.87
CA LEU A 91 2.18 10.57 -8.81
C LEU A 91 1.35 10.33 -10.08
N ARG A 92 0.52 11.30 -10.48
CA ARG A 92 -0.34 11.19 -11.68
C ARG A 92 0.46 11.10 -12.97
N ALA A 93 1.52 11.89 -13.11
CA ALA A 93 2.41 11.82 -14.26
C ALA A 93 3.10 10.46 -14.33
N TYR A 94 3.55 9.92 -13.19
CA TYR A 94 4.15 8.60 -13.16
C TYR A 94 3.15 7.50 -13.52
N LEU A 95 1.95 7.50 -12.93
CA LEU A 95 0.86 6.57 -13.26
C LEU A 95 0.53 6.57 -14.77
N SER A 96 0.63 7.72 -15.44
CA SER A 96 0.36 7.84 -16.88
C SER A 96 1.38 7.11 -17.76
N VAL A 97 2.61 6.90 -17.26
CA VAL A 97 3.70 6.26 -18.00
C VAL A 97 3.97 4.82 -17.57
N ILE A 98 3.32 4.33 -16.50
CA ILE A 98 3.43 2.93 -16.13
C ILE A 98 2.87 2.08 -17.28
N ARG A 99 3.78 1.32 -17.87
CA ARG A 99 3.49 0.28 -18.87
C ARG A 99 3.27 -1.04 -18.14
N SER A 100 2.46 -1.88 -18.75
CA SER A 100 2.33 -3.25 -18.29
C SER A 100 3.69 -3.95 -18.39
N PRO A 101 4.13 -4.72 -17.38
CA PRO A 101 5.34 -5.56 -17.47
C PRO A 101 5.30 -6.53 -18.67
N GLU A 102 4.10 -6.79 -19.21
CA GLU A 102 3.84 -7.63 -20.37
C GLU A 102 4.44 -7.08 -21.68
N ASP A 103 4.62 -5.75 -21.80
CA ASP A 103 5.09 -5.08 -23.03
C ASP A 103 6.57 -5.38 -23.37
N GLY A 104 7.34 -5.92 -22.42
CA GLY A 104 8.74 -6.35 -22.62
C GLY A 104 8.97 -7.86 -22.52
N VAL A 105 7.97 -8.63 -22.07
CA VAL A 105 8.08 -10.08 -21.78
C VAL A 105 7.24 -10.92 -22.76
N GLY A 106 6.63 -10.29 -23.77
CA GLY A 106 5.96 -10.95 -24.88
C GLY A 106 6.83 -11.92 -25.69
N LEU A 107 8.16 -11.84 -25.61
CA LEU A 107 9.06 -12.83 -26.22
C LEU A 107 9.49 -13.96 -25.26
N GLN A 108 9.41 -13.79 -23.94
CA GLN A 108 9.86 -14.82 -23.00
C GLN A 108 8.77 -15.86 -22.70
N ARG A 109 7.49 -15.48 -22.87
CA ARG A 109 6.34 -16.36 -22.62
C ARG A 109 6.17 -17.43 -23.70
N GLU A 110 6.66 -17.21 -24.92
CA GLU A 110 6.67 -18.19 -26.02
C GLU A 110 7.93 -19.08 -26.04
N LEU A 111 9.02 -18.69 -25.38
CA LEU A 111 10.27 -19.48 -25.38
C LEU A 111 10.32 -20.58 -24.31
N LEU A 112 9.33 -20.66 -23.42
CA LEU A 112 9.16 -21.80 -22.50
C LEU A 112 8.23 -22.89 -23.05
N THR A 113 7.73 -22.75 -24.29
CA THR A 113 7.04 -23.83 -25.02
C THR A 113 7.95 -24.51 -26.04
N THR A 114 9.14 -24.92 -25.61
CA THR A 114 9.94 -25.97 -26.26
C THR A 114 10.55 -26.76 -25.09
N THR A 115 10.07 -27.94 -24.74
CA THR A 115 10.17 -29.17 -25.54
C THR A 115 9.01 -30.11 -25.22
N ALA A 116 8.45 -30.71 -26.27
CA ALA A 116 7.39 -31.70 -26.21
C ALA A 116 7.92 -33.10 -25.83
N GLU A 117 8.76 -33.21 -24.79
CA GLU A 117 9.29 -34.51 -24.33
C GLU A 117 9.57 -34.50 -22.82
N GLU A 118 8.52 -34.60 -22.01
CA GLU A 118 8.53 -35.31 -20.71
C GLU A 118 7.08 -35.34 -20.17
N LYS A 119 6.26 -36.14 -20.86
CA LYS A 119 5.00 -36.62 -20.32
C LYS A 119 5.34 -37.75 -19.33
N GLU A 120 4.72 -37.70 -18.15
CA GLU A 120 4.74 -38.70 -17.07
C GLU A 120 5.83 -38.52 -15.99
N ARG A 121 5.56 -37.64 -15.02
CA ARG A 121 5.33 -38.00 -13.60
C ARG A 121 4.94 -36.74 -12.82
N GLN A 122 4.01 -36.91 -11.88
CA GLN A 122 3.51 -35.97 -10.86
C GLN A 122 2.35 -35.03 -11.24
N THR A 123 1.16 -35.54 -10.90
CA THR A 123 -0.12 -34.87 -10.59
C THR A 123 -0.01 -33.83 -9.47
N LYS A 124 0.68 -32.72 -9.70
CA LYS A 124 0.45 -31.47 -8.97
C LYS A 124 0.28 -30.37 -10.00
N GLN A 125 -0.92 -29.80 -10.08
CA GLN A 125 -1.14 -28.60 -10.88
C GLN A 125 -0.06 -27.57 -10.51
N PRO A 126 0.61 -26.95 -11.49
CA PRO A 126 1.54 -25.87 -11.18
C PRO A 126 0.78 -24.78 -10.41
N PRO A 127 1.39 -24.17 -9.37
CA PRO A 127 0.78 -23.06 -8.66
C PRO A 127 0.41 -21.97 -9.69
N PRO A 128 -0.73 -21.28 -9.51
CA PRO A 128 -1.10 -20.20 -10.41
C PRO A 128 0.02 -19.15 -10.45
N PRO A 129 0.31 -18.56 -11.61
CA PRO A 129 1.36 -17.55 -11.73
C PRO A 129 1.04 -16.36 -10.81
N SER A 130 2.02 -15.93 -10.03
CA SER A 130 1.92 -14.71 -9.23
C SER A 130 1.92 -13.48 -10.14
N LEU A 131 1.03 -12.54 -9.85
CA LEU A 131 0.90 -11.30 -10.61
C LEU A 131 1.98 -10.29 -10.16
N PRO A 132 2.44 -9.40 -11.06
CA PRO A 132 3.26 -8.26 -10.65
C PRO A 132 2.54 -7.42 -9.58
N LEU A 133 3.31 -6.74 -8.72
CA LEU A 133 2.77 -5.96 -7.61
C LEU A 133 3.00 -4.46 -7.84
N MET A 134 1.95 -3.66 -7.69
CA MET A 134 2.07 -2.23 -7.44
C MET A 134 1.79 -1.96 -5.96
N ALA A 135 2.76 -1.39 -5.25
CA ALA A 135 2.62 -0.97 -3.87
C ALA A 135 2.70 0.56 -3.77
N ILE A 136 1.80 1.17 -3.00
CA ILE A 136 1.80 2.62 -2.78
C ILE A 136 1.83 2.91 -1.28
N LEU A 137 2.85 3.64 -0.85
CA LEU A 137 3.08 4.04 0.52
C LEU A 137 2.73 5.52 0.73
N ASN A 138 1.94 5.82 1.75
CA ASN A 138 1.50 7.15 2.21
C ASN A 138 0.76 8.01 1.18
N PRO A 139 -0.17 7.45 0.37
CA PRO A 139 -0.91 8.23 -0.62
C PRO A 139 -1.75 9.36 -0.01
N LEU A 140 -2.27 9.22 1.21
CA LEU A 140 -3.08 10.28 1.84
C LEU A 140 -2.21 11.46 2.23
N ALA A 141 -0.98 11.24 2.67
CA ALA A 141 -0.03 12.30 3.00
C ALA A 141 0.16 13.31 1.86
N LEU A 142 0.13 12.87 0.58
CA LEU A 142 0.16 13.78 -0.57
C LEU A 142 -1.09 14.64 -0.74
N HIS A 143 -2.24 14.12 -0.29
CA HIS A 143 -3.50 14.84 -0.41
C HIS A 143 -3.67 15.87 0.71
N VAL A 144 -3.34 15.52 1.96
CA VAL A 144 -3.56 16.35 3.17
C VAL A 144 -3.22 17.84 3.01
N PRO A 145 -2.06 18.25 2.47
CA PRO A 145 -1.71 19.67 2.35
C PRO A 145 -2.42 20.40 1.19
N THR A 146 -3.21 19.69 0.37
CA THR A 146 -3.81 20.18 -0.87
C THR A 146 -5.32 20.39 -0.72
N SER A 147 -5.92 21.16 -1.64
CA SER A 147 -7.39 21.25 -1.77
C SER A 147 -8.04 19.96 -2.30
N GLU A 148 -7.23 18.98 -2.73
CA GLU A 148 -7.69 17.67 -3.17
C GLU A 148 -7.77 16.66 -2.03
N PHE A 149 -7.55 17.06 -0.77
CA PHE A 149 -7.97 16.28 0.41
C PHE A 149 -9.50 16.33 0.57
N SER A 150 -10.18 15.73 -0.38
CA SER A 150 -11.64 15.67 -0.52
C SER A 150 -12.04 14.30 -1.06
N ALA A 151 -13.31 13.92 -0.93
CA ALA A 151 -13.81 12.67 -1.51
C ALA A 151 -13.60 12.62 -3.03
N GLN A 152 -13.84 13.73 -3.73
CA GLN A 152 -13.60 13.87 -5.17
C GLN A 152 -12.12 13.71 -5.52
N GLY A 153 -11.22 14.41 -4.81
CA GLY A 153 -9.79 14.38 -5.08
C GLY A 153 -9.19 13.00 -4.83
N LEU A 154 -9.48 12.42 -3.67
CA LEU A 154 -9.07 11.06 -3.31
C LEU A 154 -9.61 10.03 -4.30
N SER A 155 -10.92 10.08 -4.61
CA SER A 155 -11.52 9.13 -5.55
C SER A 155 -10.90 9.22 -6.94
N ARG A 156 -10.53 10.41 -7.41
CA ARG A 156 -9.86 10.56 -8.71
C ARG A 156 -8.47 9.92 -8.72
N THR A 157 -7.68 10.13 -7.67
CA THR A 157 -6.34 9.53 -7.57
C THR A 157 -6.44 8.01 -7.48
N PHE A 158 -7.31 7.48 -6.62
CA PHE A 158 -7.46 6.03 -6.44
C PHE A 158 -8.07 5.33 -7.67
N ALA A 159 -9.00 5.98 -8.37
CA ALA A 159 -9.49 5.48 -9.66
C ALA A 159 -8.34 5.31 -10.67
N ALA A 160 -7.47 6.32 -10.79
CA ALA A 160 -6.34 6.27 -11.71
C ALA A 160 -5.33 5.17 -11.32
N VAL A 161 -5.05 5.01 -10.03
CA VAL A 161 -4.19 3.92 -9.53
C VAL A 161 -4.77 2.55 -9.90
N VAL A 162 -6.06 2.33 -9.60
CA VAL A 162 -6.75 1.07 -9.89
C VAL A 162 -6.79 0.79 -11.40
N GLU A 163 -7.08 1.80 -12.22
CA GLU A 163 -7.07 1.67 -13.69
C GLU A 163 -5.70 1.22 -14.21
N VAL A 164 -4.61 1.79 -13.69
CA VAL A 164 -3.25 1.42 -14.11
C VAL A 164 -2.90 -0.01 -13.66
N ALA A 165 -3.27 -0.39 -12.44
CA ALA A 165 -3.07 -1.75 -11.94
C ALA A 165 -3.84 -2.78 -12.76
N ASP A 166 -5.11 -2.51 -13.03
CA ASP A 166 -5.99 -3.38 -13.82
C ASP A 166 -5.49 -3.53 -15.26
N ARG A 167 -5.13 -2.43 -15.93
CA ARG A 167 -4.54 -2.43 -17.26
C ARG A 167 -3.22 -3.19 -17.34
N GLY A 168 -2.45 -3.20 -16.25
CA GLY A 168 -1.18 -3.91 -16.14
C GLY A 168 -1.29 -5.34 -15.62
N GLY A 169 -2.48 -5.84 -15.30
CA GLY A 169 -2.66 -7.15 -14.66
C GLY A 169 -1.94 -7.29 -13.32
N MET A 170 -1.82 -6.20 -12.55
CA MET A 170 -1.02 -6.13 -11.33
C MET A 170 -1.90 -6.25 -10.09
N ASP A 171 -1.42 -7.00 -9.10
CA ASP A 171 -1.91 -6.87 -7.73
C ASP A 171 -1.58 -5.47 -7.21
N LEU A 172 -2.46 -4.92 -6.39
CA LEU A 172 -2.34 -3.56 -5.88
C LEU A 172 -2.47 -3.55 -4.37
N VAL A 173 -1.47 -2.98 -3.68
CA VAL A 173 -1.49 -2.82 -2.22
C VAL A 173 -1.22 -1.36 -1.82
N LEU A 174 -2.01 -0.88 -0.87
CA LEU A 174 -1.94 0.49 -0.32
C LEU A 174 -1.52 0.44 1.15
N CYS A 175 -0.68 1.35 1.60
CA CYS A 175 -0.42 1.52 3.03
C CYS A 175 -0.32 3.01 3.39
N GLU A 176 -0.93 3.39 4.51
CA GLU A 176 -0.70 4.69 5.15
C GLU A 176 -0.04 4.44 6.51
N CYS A 177 1.22 4.85 6.64
CA CYS A 177 2.01 4.71 7.85
C CYS A 177 1.95 5.99 8.70
N ARG A 178 2.21 5.83 10.00
CA ARG A 178 2.37 6.96 10.92
C ARG A 178 3.71 7.65 10.71
N ASP A 179 3.69 8.97 10.87
CA ASP A 179 4.93 9.70 11.12
C ASP A 179 5.41 9.43 12.56
N VAL A 180 6.66 9.00 12.68
CA VAL A 180 7.29 8.69 13.98
C VAL A 180 7.52 9.99 14.78
N GLY A 181 7.66 11.13 14.10
CA GLY A 181 7.87 12.44 14.71
C GLY A 181 6.70 12.98 15.54
N ASP A 182 5.48 12.52 15.27
CA ASP A 182 4.26 13.06 15.89
C ASP A 182 3.89 12.39 17.23
N SER A 183 4.55 11.28 17.56
CA SER A 183 4.32 10.55 18.82
C SER A 183 4.94 11.22 20.04
N MET A 184 5.79 12.24 19.82
CA MET A 184 6.55 12.91 20.88
C MET A 184 5.91 14.22 21.37
N GLY A 185 4.83 14.68 20.71
CA GLY A 185 4.29 16.04 20.88
C GLY A 185 2.93 16.20 21.56
N SER A 186 2.16 15.13 21.81
CA SER A 186 0.84 15.28 22.47
C SER A 186 0.43 14.01 23.23
N GLY A 187 0.34 14.12 24.55
CA GLY A 187 -0.19 13.08 25.41
C GLY A 187 -1.69 12.86 25.13
N GLY A 188 -2.04 11.62 24.80
CA GLY A 188 -3.42 11.19 24.57
C GLY A 188 -3.50 10.28 23.34
N GLY A 189 -3.48 8.97 23.56
CA GLY A 189 -3.39 7.96 22.51
C GLY A 189 -4.53 8.04 21.48
N ASN A 190 -4.15 7.98 20.19
CA ASN A 190 -4.73 7.04 19.23
C ASN A 190 -3.85 6.94 17.96
N GLY A 191 -3.95 5.78 17.32
CA GLY A 191 -3.35 5.38 16.03
C GLY A 191 -3.39 6.40 14.88
N MET A 192 -2.48 7.38 14.70
CA MET A 192 -2.51 8.33 13.57
C MET A 192 -2.71 7.66 12.18
N GLY A 193 -2.22 6.43 11.97
CA GLY A 193 -2.46 5.66 10.74
C GLY A 193 -3.93 5.23 10.59
N GLU A 194 -4.54 4.79 11.69
CA GLU A 194 -5.97 4.48 11.77
C GLU A 194 -6.86 5.75 11.79
N VAL A 195 -6.40 6.81 12.44
CA VAL A 195 -7.04 8.13 12.52
C VAL A 195 -7.13 8.77 11.13
N SER A 196 -6.14 8.52 10.27
CA SER A 196 -6.12 9.02 8.88
C SER A 196 -7.27 8.43 8.06
N TRP A 197 -7.59 7.15 8.22
CA TRP A 197 -8.72 6.52 7.51
C TRP A 197 -10.08 7.01 8.01
N HIS A 198 -10.21 7.38 9.29
CA HIS A 198 -11.48 7.86 9.87
C HIS A 198 -11.66 9.38 9.78
N THR A 199 -10.64 10.10 9.29
CA THR A 199 -10.70 11.55 9.07
C THR A 199 -11.82 11.91 8.10
N GLN A 200 -12.59 12.95 8.45
CA GLN A 200 -13.69 13.45 7.63
C GLN A 200 -13.15 14.41 6.57
N VAL A 201 -13.49 14.15 5.30
CA VAL A 201 -13.13 15.02 4.17
C VAL A 201 -14.38 15.63 3.53
N PRO A 202 -14.29 16.85 2.98
CA PRO A 202 -15.39 17.43 2.19
C PRO A 202 -15.64 16.59 0.92
N LEU A 203 -16.85 16.66 0.38
CA LEU A 203 -17.20 15.91 -0.83
C LEU A 203 -16.45 16.40 -2.08
N LEU A 204 -16.24 17.72 -2.19
CA LEU A 204 -15.67 18.38 -3.35
C LEU A 204 -14.35 19.06 -2.99
N ASN A 205 -13.50 19.24 -3.99
CA ASN A 205 -12.28 20.05 -3.84
C ASN A 205 -12.66 21.49 -3.47
N SER A 206 -12.02 22.07 -2.46
CA SER A 206 -12.27 23.46 -2.07
C SER A 206 -11.38 24.42 -2.88
N SER A 207 -11.99 25.43 -3.52
CA SER A 207 -11.25 26.50 -4.19
C SER A 207 -10.88 27.66 -3.25
N VAL A 208 -11.46 27.70 -2.03
CA VAL A 208 -11.27 28.79 -1.06
C VAL A 208 -10.79 28.19 0.26
N ARG A 209 -9.55 28.48 0.66
CA ARG A 209 -9.11 28.31 2.05
C ARG A 209 -9.77 29.41 2.87
N VAL A 210 -11.03 29.20 3.25
CA VAL A 210 -11.61 30.00 4.35
C VAL A 210 -10.85 29.60 5.60
N GLY A 211 -10.25 30.60 6.22
CA GLY A 211 -9.26 30.47 7.28
C GLY A 211 -9.71 29.61 8.44
N GLU A 212 -8.69 29.19 9.19
CA GLU A 212 -8.61 28.70 10.57
C GLU A 212 -9.80 29.01 11.47
N GLU A 213 -10.94 28.46 11.13
CA GLU A 213 -12.06 28.24 12.01
C GLU A 213 -12.45 26.81 11.76
N ARG A 214 -12.61 26.05 12.84
CA ARG A 214 -13.14 24.68 12.87
C ARG A 214 -14.60 24.73 12.43
N THR A 215 -14.82 25.18 11.21
CA THR A 215 -16.11 25.29 10.55
C THR A 215 -16.56 23.86 10.38
N SER A 216 -17.37 23.46 11.34
CA SER A 216 -18.15 22.25 11.30
C SER A 216 -18.78 22.22 9.92
N TYR A 217 -18.30 21.34 9.03
CA TYR A 217 -18.77 21.24 7.66
C TYR A 217 -20.28 21.12 7.71
N ARG A 218 -20.99 22.21 7.42
CA ARG A 218 -22.44 22.34 7.64
C ARG A 218 -23.26 21.42 6.72
N GLY A 219 -22.58 20.70 5.81
CA GLY A 219 -23.13 19.69 4.90
C GLY A 219 -22.62 18.26 5.11
N GLY A 220 -21.90 17.97 6.20
CA GLY A 220 -21.37 16.63 6.49
C GLY A 220 -20.13 16.28 5.66
N GLY A 221 -19.07 15.82 6.33
CA GLY A 221 -17.94 15.18 5.67
C GLY A 221 -18.23 13.70 5.37
N VAL A 222 -17.37 13.08 4.58
CA VAL A 222 -17.33 11.62 4.42
C VAL A 222 -15.99 11.12 4.95
N PRO A 223 -15.95 10.01 5.71
CA PRO A 223 -14.68 9.47 6.16
C PRO A 223 -13.85 8.95 4.99
N VAL A 224 -12.52 9.16 5.04
CA VAL A 224 -11.59 8.69 4.01
C VAL A 224 -11.79 7.19 3.71
N LYS A 225 -11.94 6.36 4.74
CA LYS A 225 -12.22 4.91 4.65
C LYS A 225 -13.36 4.63 3.68
N ARG A 226 -14.47 5.37 3.77
CA ARG A 226 -15.64 5.17 2.89
C ARG A 226 -15.37 5.53 1.43
N VAL A 227 -14.47 6.48 1.18
CA VAL A 227 -14.04 6.84 -0.18
C VAL A 227 -13.15 5.73 -0.76
N VAL A 228 -12.17 5.27 0.02
CA VAL A 228 -11.17 4.28 -0.43
C VAL A 228 -11.78 2.88 -0.58
N GLN A 229 -12.75 2.51 0.27
CA GLN A 229 -13.50 1.24 0.18
C GLN A 229 -14.26 1.05 -1.15
N ARG A 230 -14.43 2.10 -1.97
CA ARG A 230 -14.99 1.95 -3.31
C ARG A 230 -14.00 1.34 -4.31
N TRP A 231 -12.70 1.40 -3.99
CA TRP A 231 -11.60 1.07 -4.88
C TRP A 231 -10.77 -0.10 -4.37
N PHE A 232 -10.72 -0.28 -3.04
CA PHE A 232 -9.89 -1.27 -2.36
C PHE A 232 -10.67 -2.00 -1.27
N GLU A 233 -10.19 -3.21 -0.95
CA GLU A 233 -10.62 -4.00 0.19
C GLU A 233 -9.69 -3.74 1.38
N PHE A 234 -10.28 -3.50 2.55
CA PHE A 234 -9.51 -3.44 3.79
C PHE A 234 -9.27 -4.88 4.25
N ASN A 235 -8.02 -5.24 4.52
CA ASN A 235 -7.68 -6.57 4.99
C ASN A 235 -7.99 -6.66 6.49
N ASP A 236 -9.28 -6.70 6.84
CA ASP A 236 -9.80 -6.80 8.22
C ASP A 236 -9.62 -8.24 8.76
N ASN A 237 -8.47 -8.87 8.54
CA ASN A 237 -8.10 -10.16 9.13
C ASN A 237 -7.57 -9.99 10.56
N GLU A 238 -8.19 -9.10 11.33
CA GLU A 238 -8.09 -9.13 12.78
C GLU A 238 -9.31 -9.92 13.26
N ALA A 239 -9.06 -11.00 13.99
CA ALA A 239 -10.03 -12.00 14.36
C ALA A 239 -11.36 -11.39 14.79
N SER A 240 -12.47 -11.96 14.32
CA SER A 240 -13.74 -11.89 15.01
C SER A 240 -13.51 -12.32 16.46
N ILE A 241 -13.32 -11.34 17.36
CA ILE A 241 -13.51 -11.55 18.78
C ILE A 241 -15.00 -11.84 18.89
N THR A 242 -15.28 -13.14 18.85
CA THR A 242 -16.54 -13.72 19.23
C THR A 242 -16.68 -13.42 20.71
N ASP A 243 -17.41 -12.37 21.05
CA ASP A 243 -18.01 -12.23 22.38
C ASP A 243 -19.05 -13.35 22.52
N THR A 244 -18.53 -14.54 22.82
CA THR A 244 -19.26 -15.66 23.38
C THR A 244 -19.08 -15.53 24.88
N THR A 245 -20.11 -15.05 25.57
CA THR A 245 -20.52 -15.31 26.97
C THR A 245 -21.47 -14.16 27.33
N ILE A 246 -22.69 -14.37 27.82
CA ILE A 246 -23.02 -15.17 28.99
C ILE A 246 -24.37 -15.89 28.77
N ILE A 247 -24.34 -17.20 29.02
CA ILE A 247 -25.51 -18.05 29.28
C ILE A 247 -25.88 -17.87 30.76
N ASP A 248 -27.19 -17.79 31.00
CA ASP A 248 -27.93 -17.87 32.26
C ASP A 248 -27.24 -18.65 33.41
N VAL A 249 -27.37 -18.07 34.61
CA VAL A 249 -27.63 -18.80 35.87
C VAL A 249 -28.70 -18.05 36.65
#